data_AF-A0A8W8JXX4-F1
#
_entry.id   AF-A0A8W8JXX4-F1
#
_cell.length_a   1.000
_cell.length_b   1.000
_cell.length_c   1.000
_cell.angle_alpha   90.00
_cell.angle_beta   90.00
_cell.angle_gamma   90.00
#
_symmetry.space_group_name_H-M   'P 1'
#
loop_
_entity.id
_entity.type
_entity.pdbx_description
1 polymer ?
#
loop_
_entity_poly.entity_id
_entity_poly.type
_entity_poly.pdbx_seq_one_letter_code
_entity_poly.pdbx_strand_id
1 'polypeptide(L)'
;MFKVFLLVAITASLFPGTVQLHCCIPSQLETYIDELSFVPGGRGSTVVQNMSYDAVTKRNAFHVFGDSIHDEYDAIIDYRANMSYSWAKGVCNVTYAGPFHEICFTGGKLVRKSFMGVYPDIIKLNTYLISSERFRWSITVGKTCTPVELRRQNDDFLNLMRFYNMTVGIRDESVFTPPKICSKKESRVPKTFQTPLFYRSTAMRGQFP
;
A
#
# COMPACT_ATOMS: atom_id res chain seq x y z
N MET A 1 -17.97 -65.24 26.92
CA MET A 1 -18.48 -64.19 26.01
C MET A 1 -17.65 -62.93 26.19
N PHE A 2 -16.69 -62.68 25.30
CA PHE A 2 -15.84 -61.47 25.35
C PHE A 2 -16.54 -60.35 24.59
N LYS A 3 -16.90 -59.26 25.28
CA LYS A 3 -17.35 -58.01 24.65
C LYS A 3 -16.12 -57.22 24.24
N VAL A 4 -15.82 -57.24 22.94
CA VAL A 4 -14.81 -56.38 22.32
C VAL A 4 -15.37 -54.96 22.30
N PHE A 5 -14.83 -54.08 23.14
CA PHE A 5 -15.06 -52.65 23.05
C PHE A 5 -14.20 -52.10 21.90
N LEU A 6 -14.87 -51.75 20.80
CA LEU A 6 -14.26 -51.07 19.67
C LEU A 6 -13.98 -49.61 20.07
N LEU A 7 -12.72 -49.31 20.43
CA LEU A 7 -12.22 -47.96 20.61
C LEU A 7 -12.03 -47.33 19.23
N VAL A 8 -13.01 -46.56 18.77
CA VAL A 8 -12.86 -45.67 17.60
C VAL A 8 -11.97 -44.51 18.04
N ALA A 9 -10.67 -44.62 17.76
CA ALA A 9 -9.74 -43.51 17.84
C ALA A 9 -10.13 -42.49 16.75
N ILE A 10 -10.83 -41.43 17.16
CA ILE A 10 -11.05 -40.25 16.32
C ILE A 10 -9.68 -39.58 16.18
N THR A 11 -8.96 -39.90 15.12
CA THR A 11 -7.82 -39.12 14.65
C THR A 11 -8.37 -37.79 14.12
N ALA A 12 -8.64 -36.87 15.04
CA ALA A 12 -8.78 -35.46 14.72
C ALA A 12 -7.42 -35.01 14.18
N SER A 13 -7.26 -35.13 12.87
CA SER A 13 -6.18 -34.55 12.10
C SER A 13 -6.33 -33.04 12.18
N LEU A 14 -5.86 -32.48 13.29
CA LEU A 14 -5.55 -31.06 13.45
C LEU A 14 -4.34 -30.77 12.55
N PHE A 15 -4.52 -30.83 11.24
CA PHE A 15 -3.72 -29.99 10.37
C PHE A 15 -4.23 -28.58 10.64
N PRO A 16 -3.43 -27.67 11.25
CA PRO A 16 -3.74 -26.26 11.14
C PRO A 16 -3.65 -25.95 9.65
N GLY A 17 -4.79 -26.00 8.96
CA GLY A 17 -4.90 -25.55 7.59
C GLY A 17 -4.28 -24.16 7.58
N THR A 18 -3.14 -24.04 6.92
CA THR A 18 -2.47 -22.78 6.71
C THR A 18 -3.44 -21.95 5.89
N VAL A 19 -4.22 -21.10 6.57
CA VAL A 19 -5.07 -20.12 5.90
C VAL A 19 -4.10 -19.16 5.22
N GLN A 20 -3.74 -19.49 3.99
CA GLN A 20 -2.94 -18.66 3.13
C GLN A 20 -3.84 -17.51 2.67
N LEU A 21 -3.39 -16.29 2.97
CA LEU A 21 -4.05 -15.10 2.45
C LEU A 21 -3.97 -15.12 0.93
N HIS A 22 -5.12 -15.03 0.27
CA HIS A 22 -5.23 -14.53 -1.09
C HIS A 22 -6.33 -13.49 -1.07
N CYS A 23 -5.96 -12.21 -0.99
CA CYS A 23 -6.93 -11.13 -0.99
C CYS A 23 -6.40 -9.88 -1.67
N CYS A 24 -7.28 -9.19 -2.40
CA CYS A 24 -7.00 -7.90 -3.02
C CYS A 24 -7.82 -6.84 -2.30
N ILE A 25 -7.24 -5.64 -2.15
CA ILE A 25 -7.98 -4.50 -1.61
C ILE A 25 -9.14 -4.14 -2.57
N PRO A 26 -10.13 -3.33 -2.15
CA PRO A 26 -11.18 -2.88 -3.05
C PRO A 26 -10.61 -2.29 -4.36
N SER A 27 -11.17 -2.70 -5.50
CA SER A 27 -10.67 -2.32 -6.83
C SER A 27 -10.77 -0.83 -7.13
N GLN A 28 -11.63 -0.11 -6.40
CA GLN A 28 -11.70 1.34 -6.41
C GLN A 28 -11.83 1.84 -4.97
N LEU A 29 -10.96 2.76 -4.57
CA LEU A 29 -11.05 3.42 -3.26
C LEU A 29 -10.32 4.75 -3.24
N GLU A 30 -10.69 5.59 -2.29
CA GLU A 30 -9.95 6.77 -1.86
C GLU A 30 -9.56 6.62 -0.40
N THR A 31 -8.34 6.97 -0.02
CA THR A 31 -7.85 6.80 1.36
C THR A 31 -6.72 7.77 1.67
N TYR A 32 -6.61 8.12 2.96
CA TYR A 32 -5.39 8.71 3.48
C TYR A 32 -4.41 7.62 3.92
N ILE A 33 -3.12 7.92 3.84
CA ILE A 33 -2.02 7.05 4.21
C ILE A 33 -1.03 7.87 5.03
N ASP A 34 -0.76 7.41 6.25
CA ASP A 34 0.39 7.84 7.03
C ASP A 34 1.53 6.87 6.76
N GLU A 35 2.59 7.35 6.13
CA GLU A 35 3.79 6.59 5.85
C GLU A 35 4.89 6.98 6.83
N LEU A 36 5.40 6.02 7.59
CA LEU A 36 6.56 6.17 8.45
C LEU A 36 7.69 5.31 7.93
N SER A 37 8.83 5.94 7.66
CA SER A 37 10.03 5.29 7.15
C SER A 37 11.18 5.44 8.13
N PHE A 38 11.92 4.36 8.35
CA PHE A 38 13.06 4.31 9.27
C PHE A 38 14.23 3.61 8.59
N VAL A 39 15.40 4.21 8.66
CA VAL A 39 16.69 3.61 8.28
C VAL A 39 17.52 3.44 9.56
N PRO A 40 18.08 2.26 9.85
CA PRO A 40 18.92 2.05 11.02
C PRO A 40 20.05 3.09 11.10
N GLY A 41 20.21 3.73 12.26
CA GLY A 41 21.20 4.80 12.46
C GLY A 41 20.84 6.17 11.88
N GLY A 42 19.74 6.27 11.13
CA GLY A 42 19.22 7.54 10.58
C GLY A 42 18.05 8.12 11.38
N ARG A 43 17.58 9.31 10.96
CA ARG A 43 16.31 9.86 11.42
C ARG A 43 15.16 9.22 10.63
N GLY A 44 14.07 8.89 11.33
CA GLY A 44 12.83 8.50 10.66
C GLY A 44 12.21 9.66 9.90
N SER A 45 11.39 9.35 8.90
CA SER A 45 10.53 10.33 8.21
C SER A 45 9.07 9.91 8.34
N THR A 46 8.20 10.91 8.34
CA THR A 46 6.75 10.72 8.25
C THR A 46 6.23 11.54 7.09
N VAL A 47 5.37 10.93 6.29
CA VAL A 47 4.71 11.54 5.14
C VAL A 47 3.24 11.20 5.24
N VAL A 48 2.39 12.20 5.04
CA VAL A 48 0.95 11.99 4.90
C VAL A 48 0.60 12.14 3.43
N GLN A 49 -0.25 11.27 2.90
CA GLN A 49 -0.73 11.39 1.53
C GLN A 49 -2.18 10.92 1.39
N ASN A 50 -2.90 11.53 0.45
CA ASN A 50 -4.17 11.01 -0.06
C ASN A 50 -3.91 10.20 -1.33
N MET A 51 -4.57 9.07 -1.47
CA MET A 51 -4.51 8.18 -2.63
C MET A 51 -5.91 7.89 -3.16
N SER A 52 -6.11 8.12 -4.46
CA SER A 52 -7.21 7.54 -5.24
C SER A 52 -6.67 6.37 -6.06
N TYR A 53 -7.20 5.17 -5.80
CA TYR A 53 -6.78 3.92 -6.42
C TYR A 53 -7.90 3.37 -7.31
N ASP A 54 -7.61 3.13 -8.59
CA ASP A 54 -8.57 2.58 -9.54
C ASP A 54 -7.93 1.45 -10.37
N ALA A 55 -8.12 0.22 -9.90
CA ALA A 55 -7.67 -0.98 -10.59
C ALA A 55 -8.48 -1.30 -11.85
N VAL A 56 -9.73 -0.85 -11.93
CA VAL A 56 -10.61 -1.10 -13.09
C VAL A 56 -10.04 -0.39 -14.31
N THR A 57 -9.70 0.89 -14.16
CA THR A 57 -9.09 1.68 -15.23
C THR A 57 -7.57 1.68 -15.20
N LYS A 58 -6.95 1.06 -14.18
CA LYS A 58 -5.50 1.01 -13.97
C LYS A 58 -4.88 2.41 -13.85
N ARG A 59 -5.40 3.20 -12.90
CA ARG A 59 -4.92 4.55 -12.59
C ARG A 59 -4.75 4.72 -11.09
N ASN A 60 -3.73 5.45 -10.68
CA ASN A 60 -3.56 5.91 -9.31
C ASN A 60 -3.37 7.43 -9.33
N ALA A 61 -3.96 8.13 -8.36
CA ALA A 61 -3.67 9.54 -8.11
C ALA A 61 -3.23 9.70 -6.65
N PHE A 62 -2.27 10.59 -6.42
CA PHE A 62 -1.69 10.86 -5.12
C PHE A 62 -1.62 12.37 -4.92
N HIS A 63 -1.92 12.78 -3.69
CA HIS A 63 -1.58 14.10 -3.18
C HIS A 63 -0.75 13.90 -1.92
N VAL A 64 0.51 14.32 -1.93
CA VAL A 64 1.44 14.16 -0.82
C VAL A 64 1.56 15.47 -0.08
N PHE A 65 1.22 15.45 1.20
CA PHE A 65 1.25 16.62 2.06
C PHE A 65 2.68 16.87 2.54
N GLY A 66 3.17 18.09 2.30
CA GLY A 66 4.47 18.55 2.80
C GLY A 66 4.34 19.34 4.11
N ASP A 67 5.43 19.38 4.89
CA ASP A 67 5.54 20.30 6.04
C ASP A 67 5.57 21.78 5.58
N SER A 68 5.87 21.99 4.31
CA SER A 68 5.80 23.27 3.62
C SER A 68 5.20 23.07 2.22
N ILE A 69 4.71 24.16 1.60
CA ILE A 69 4.30 24.17 0.18
C ILE A 69 5.43 23.73 -0.77
N HIS A 70 6.67 23.68 -0.26
CA HIS A 70 7.82 23.25 -1.03
C HIS A 70 8.03 21.74 -1.08
N ASP A 71 7.37 21.00 -0.20
CA ASP A 71 7.47 19.55 -0.06
C ASP A 71 6.18 18.84 -0.51
N GLU A 72 5.11 19.61 -0.73
CA GLU A 72 3.84 19.15 -1.28
C GLU A 72 3.96 18.88 -2.79
N TYR A 73 3.42 17.76 -3.24
CA TYR A 73 3.35 17.42 -4.65
C TYR A 73 2.17 16.50 -4.94
N ASP A 74 1.73 16.52 -6.19
CA ASP A 74 0.74 15.60 -6.71
C ASP A 74 1.36 14.65 -7.73
N ALA A 75 0.73 13.50 -7.89
CA ALA A 75 1.08 12.58 -8.96
C ALA A 75 -0.13 11.82 -9.50
N ILE A 76 -0.13 11.54 -10.80
CA ILE A 76 -1.07 10.64 -11.46
C ILE A 76 -0.25 9.59 -12.20
N ILE A 77 -0.57 8.31 -11.99
CA ILE A 77 0.02 7.20 -12.73
C ILE A 77 -1.10 6.56 -13.54
N ASP A 78 -1.08 6.76 -14.86
CA ASP A 78 -1.96 6.12 -15.82
C ASP A 78 -1.21 4.98 -16.51
N TYR A 79 -1.51 3.76 -16.08
CA TYR A 79 -0.83 2.57 -16.59
C TYR A 79 -1.35 2.13 -17.96
N ARG A 80 -2.57 2.53 -18.36
CA ARG A 80 -3.09 2.26 -19.71
C ARG A 80 -2.41 3.17 -20.73
N ALA A 81 -2.24 4.44 -20.40
CA ALA A 81 -1.46 5.38 -21.20
C ALA A 81 0.06 5.14 -21.08
N ASN A 82 0.51 4.33 -20.11
CA ASN A 82 1.91 4.13 -19.72
C ASN A 82 2.62 5.44 -19.34
N MET A 83 1.90 6.36 -18.68
CA MET A 83 2.38 7.69 -18.34
C MET A 83 2.22 7.96 -16.84
N SER A 84 3.26 8.52 -16.23
CA SER A 84 3.24 9.00 -14.85
C SER A 84 3.55 10.49 -14.86
N TYR A 85 2.65 11.27 -14.30
CA TYR A 85 2.75 12.72 -14.14
C TYR A 85 3.03 13.00 -12.68
N SER A 86 4.01 13.85 -12.38
CA SER A 86 4.18 14.41 -11.04
C SER A 86 4.50 15.89 -11.14
N TRP A 87 3.86 16.70 -10.30
CA TRP A 87 4.03 18.14 -10.37
C TRP A 87 4.10 18.78 -8.99
N ALA A 88 4.89 19.84 -8.92
CA ALA A 88 5.05 20.71 -7.75
C ALA A 88 5.60 22.06 -8.23
N LYS A 89 5.26 23.15 -7.54
CA LYS A 89 5.83 24.50 -7.80
C LYS A 89 5.75 24.95 -9.28
N GLY A 90 4.67 24.59 -9.97
CA GLY A 90 4.46 24.95 -11.39
C GLY A 90 5.30 24.16 -12.40
N VAL A 91 6.10 23.19 -11.95
CA VAL A 91 6.87 22.28 -12.80
C VAL A 91 6.19 20.92 -12.84
N CYS A 92 6.11 20.31 -14.03
CA CYS A 92 5.63 18.94 -14.19
C CYS A 92 6.71 18.05 -14.79
N ASN A 93 6.92 16.90 -14.15
CA ASN A 93 7.77 15.82 -14.62
C ASN A 93 6.89 14.69 -15.14
N VAL A 94 7.25 14.15 -16.30
CA VAL A 94 6.48 13.11 -16.96
C VAL A 94 7.39 11.92 -17.20
N THR A 95 7.03 10.75 -16.70
CA THR A 95 7.82 9.51 -16.83
C THR A 95 6.93 8.38 -17.35
N TYR A 96 7.51 7.22 -17.63
CA TYR A 96 6.74 6.01 -17.92
C TYR A 96 6.15 5.41 -16.63
N ALA A 97 4.91 4.91 -16.69
CA ALA A 97 4.23 4.29 -15.55
C ALA A 97 4.69 2.85 -15.27
N GLY A 98 5.11 2.13 -16.31
CA GLY A 98 5.43 0.70 -16.21
C GLY A 98 4.17 -0.18 -16.09
N PRO A 99 4.30 -1.43 -15.64
CA PRO A 99 3.18 -2.36 -15.51
C PRO A 99 2.29 -2.01 -14.30
N PHE A 100 0.98 -2.17 -14.47
CA PHE A 100 0.04 -2.11 -13.36
C PHE A 100 0.07 -3.41 -12.56
N HIS A 101 0.18 -3.29 -11.24
CA HIS A 101 0.02 -4.39 -10.31
C HIS A 101 -1.12 -4.06 -9.37
N GLU A 102 -2.14 -4.91 -9.35
CA GLU A 102 -3.22 -4.79 -8.38
C GLU A 102 -2.66 -5.00 -6.96
N ILE A 103 -3.19 -4.27 -5.99
CA ILE A 103 -2.73 -4.38 -4.60
C ILE A 103 -3.39 -5.61 -3.99
N CYS A 104 -2.72 -6.73 -4.21
CA CYS A 104 -3.11 -8.04 -3.72
C CYS A 104 -2.04 -8.63 -2.81
N PHE A 105 -2.49 -9.32 -1.77
CA PHE A 105 -1.67 -10.03 -0.82
C PHE A 105 -1.87 -11.53 -0.99
N THR A 106 -0.79 -12.25 -1.29
CA THR A 106 -0.81 -13.70 -1.52
C THR A 106 0.20 -14.40 -0.60
N GLY A 107 -0.08 -15.64 -0.20
CA GLY A 107 0.86 -16.48 0.54
C GLY A 107 1.12 -16.06 2.00
N GLY A 108 0.31 -15.17 2.57
CA GLY A 108 0.46 -14.72 3.96
C GLY A 108 -0.02 -15.73 4.98
N LYS A 109 0.78 -15.96 6.03
CA LYS A 109 0.38 -16.76 7.20
C LYS A 109 -0.35 -15.88 8.20
N LEU A 110 -1.56 -16.27 8.62
CA LEU A 110 -2.27 -15.57 9.70
C LEU A 110 -1.46 -15.65 11.01
N VAL A 111 -1.10 -14.50 11.58
CA VAL A 111 -0.31 -14.40 12.82
C VAL A 111 -1.04 -13.71 13.96
N ARG A 112 -2.10 -12.94 13.68
CA ARG A 112 -2.89 -12.26 14.71
C ARG A 112 -4.33 -12.07 14.27
N LYS A 113 -5.26 -12.31 15.19
CA LYS A 113 -6.65 -11.81 15.13
C LYS A 113 -6.78 -10.73 16.19
N SER A 114 -7.31 -9.57 15.84
CA SER A 114 -7.43 -8.43 16.74
C SER A 114 -8.71 -7.65 16.49
N PHE A 115 -8.97 -6.69 17.35
CA PHE A 115 -10.14 -5.83 17.32
C PHE A 115 -9.69 -4.39 17.53
N MET A 116 -10.35 -3.44 16.87
CA MET A 116 -10.11 -2.01 17.02
C MET A 116 -11.43 -1.29 17.25
N GLY A 117 -11.44 -0.28 18.12
CA GLY A 117 -12.64 0.45 18.53
C GLY A 117 -13.14 0.06 19.93
N VAL A 118 -14.32 0.55 20.28
CA VAL A 118 -14.98 0.35 21.58
C VAL A 118 -16.40 -0.11 21.31
N TYR A 119 -16.92 -1.03 22.12
CA TYR A 119 -18.29 -1.55 21.95
C TYR A 119 -19.34 -0.42 21.94
N PRO A 120 -20.32 -0.43 21.02
CA PRO A 120 -20.61 -1.47 20.01
C PRO A 120 -19.82 -1.35 18.69
N ASP A 121 -19.06 -0.29 18.50
CA ASP A 121 -18.34 0.05 17.27
C ASP A 121 -16.95 -0.62 17.22
N ILE A 122 -16.95 -1.95 17.06
CA ILE A 122 -15.72 -2.76 16.99
C ILE A 122 -15.48 -3.29 15.58
N ILE A 123 -14.28 -3.06 15.07
CA ILE A 123 -13.79 -3.59 13.79
C ILE A 123 -12.92 -4.83 14.07
N LYS A 124 -13.21 -5.93 13.38
CA LYS A 124 -12.39 -7.16 13.40
C LYS A 124 -11.26 -7.04 12.40
N LEU A 125 -10.04 -7.37 12.84
CA LEU A 125 -8.82 -7.25 12.06
C LEU A 125 -8.05 -8.57 12.06
N ASN A 126 -7.48 -8.92 10.92
CA ASN A 126 -6.56 -10.04 10.76
C ASN A 126 -5.20 -9.52 10.29
N THR A 127 -4.13 -9.94 10.95
CA THR A 127 -2.76 -9.64 10.53
C THR A 127 -2.11 -10.90 9.97
N TYR A 128 -1.56 -10.76 8.77
CA TYR A 128 -0.84 -11.80 8.06
C TYR A 128 0.63 -11.43 7.91
N LEU A 129 1.49 -12.44 7.99
CA LEU A 129 2.91 -12.30 7.79
C LEU A 129 3.31 -12.99 6.48
N ILE A 130 3.97 -12.24 5.60
CA ILE A 130 4.64 -12.77 4.41
C ILE A 130 6.14 -12.55 4.62
N SER A 131 6.91 -13.63 4.71
CA SER A 131 8.36 -13.56 4.91
C SER A 131 9.08 -14.20 3.74
N SER A 132 10.10 -13.53 3.24
CA SER A 132 11.15 -14.08 2.37
C SER A 132 12.51 -13.87 3.04
N GLU A 133 13.59 -14.39 2.43
CA GLU A 133 14.95 -14.20 2.94
C GLU A 133 15.35 -12.72 3.05
N ARG A 134 14.80 -11.85 2.19
CA ARG A 134 15.19 -10.43 2.10
C ARG A 134 14.16 -9.45 2.65
N PHE A 135 12.90 -9.85 2.72
CA PHE A 135 11.82 -8.95 3.09
C PHE A 135 10.83 -9.62 4.01
N ARG A 136 10.37 -8.87 5.00
CA ARG A 136 9.28 -9.26 5.88
C ARG A 136 8.15 -8.24 5.76
N TRP A 137 6.97 -8.74 5.41
CA TRP A 137 5.75 -7.96 5.35
C TRP A 137 4.80 -8.40 6.46
N SER A 138 4.23 -7.43 7.17
CA SER A 138 3.09 -7.63 8.07
C SER A 138 1.94 -6.80 7.54
N ILE A 139 0.84 -7.47 7.20
CA ILE A 139 -0.33 -6.85 6.57
C ILE A 139 -1.52 -7.05 7.50
N THR A 140 -2.07 -5.97 8.02
CA THR A 140 -3.32 -5.97 8.80
C THR A 140 -4.46 -5.50 7.91
N VAL A 141 -5.47 -6.35 7.77
CA VAL A 141 -6.68 -6.08 6.98
C VAL A 141 -7.94 -6.23 7.83
N GLY A 142 -8.95 -5.43 7.50
CA GLY A 142 -10.31 -5.57 8.01
C GLY A 142 -11.17 -6.51 7.16
N LYS A 143 -12.49 -6.32 7.23
CA LYS A 143 -13.45 -6.99 6.34
C LYS A 143 -13.12 -6.65 4.88
N THR A 144 -13.45 -7.57 3.96
CA THR A 144 -13.25 -7.40 2.50
C THR A 144 -11.83 -6.98 2.11
N CYS A 145 -10.81 -7.44 2.84
CA CYS A 145 -9.39 -7.13 2.60
C CYS A 145 -9.08 -5.62 2.61
N THR A 146 -9.89 -4.82 3.31
CA THR A 146 -9.64 -3.39 3.49
C THR A 146 -8.32 -3.21 4.24
N PRO A 147 -7.30 -2.56 3.66
CA PRO A 147 -6.01 -2.41 4.31
C PRO A 147 -6.14 -1.45 5.49
N VAL A 148 -5.50 -1.79 6.61
CA VAL A 148 -5.45 -0.94 7.82
C VAL A 148 -4.02 -0.57 8.12
N GLU A 149 -3.11 -1.54 8.06
CA GLU A 149 -1.69 -1.30 8.28
C GLU A 149 -0.86 -2.24 7.41
N LEU A 150 0.18 -1.70 6.78
CA LEU A 150 1.17 -2.43 6.02
C LEU A 150 2.55 -2.09 6.55
N ARG A 151 3.27 -3.07 7.07
CA ARG A 151 4.67 -2.92 7.45
C ARG A 151 5.53 -3.72 6.50
N ARG A 152 6.54 -3.08 5.93
CA ARG A 152 7.64 -3.71 5.21
C ARG A 152 8.91 -3.54 6.03
N GLN A 153 9.71 -4.59 6.12
CA GLN A 153 11.02 -4.53 6.74
C GLN A 153 12.03 -5.35 5.94
N ASN A 154 13.25 -4.83 5.84
CA ASN A 154 14.47 -5.59 5.59
C ASN A 154 15.54 -5.12 6.60
N ASP A 155 16.79 -5.54 6.40
CA ASP A 155 17.89 -5.23 7.32
C ASP A 155 18.23 -3.74 7.36
N ASP A 156 18.01 -3.02 6.26
CA ASP A 156 18.41 -1.61 6.09
C ASP A 156 17.25 -0.63 6.23
N PHE A 157 16.02 -1.10 6.34
CA PHE A 157 14.85 -0.26 6.17
C PHE A 157 13.59 -0.87 6.79
N LEU A 158 12.82 -0.01 7.48
CA LEU A 158 11.47 -0.29 7.92
C LEU A 158 10.53 0.78 7.38
N ASN A 159 9.44 0.35 6.77
CA ASN A 159 8.36 1.20 6.30
C ASN A 159 7.05 0.73 6.91
N LEU A 160 6.25 1.67 7.36
CA LEU A 160 4.94 1.44 7.96
C LEU A 160 3.95 2.39 7.29
N MET A 161 2.95 1.83 6.61
CA MET A 161 1.85 2.57 6.02
C MET A 161 0.59 2.27 6.81
N ARG A 162 -0.10 3.30 7.28
CA ARG A 162 -1.41 3.19 7.96
C ARG A 162 -2.46 3.84 7.09
N PHE A 163 -3.51 3.08 6.80
CA PHE A 163 -4.60 3.51 5.94
C PHE A 163 -5.78 3.95 6.80
N TYR A 164 -6.33 5.13 6.51
CA TYR A 164 -7.44 5.68 7.28
C TYR A 164 -8.34 6.57 6.42
N ASN A 165 -9.54 6.85 6.94
CA ASN A 165 -10.55 7.65 6.26
C ASN A 165 -10.84 7.15 4.82
N MET A 166 -11.00 5.84 4.69
CA MET A 166 -11.19 5.17 3.40
C MET A 166 -12.65 5.24 2.94
N THR A 167 -12.84 5.56 1.66
CA THR A 167 -14.12 5.46 0.95
C THR A 167 -13.96 4.48 -0.19
N VAL A 168 -14.86 3.50 -0.33
CA VAL A 168 -14.88 2.61 -1.49
C VAL A 168 -15.50 3.33 -2.69
N GLY A 169 -14.89 3.19 -3.86
CA GLY A 169 -15.22 3.94 -5.07
C GLY A 169 -14.37 5.20 -5.26
N ILE A 170 -14.56 5.86 -6.40
CA ILE A 170 -13.98 7.16 -6.74
C ILE A 170 -15.08 8.21 -6.66
N ARG A 171 -14.90 9.25 -5.84
CA ARG A 171 -15.90 10.31 -5.66
C ARG A 171 -15.85 11.34 -6.78
N ASP A 172 -14.64 11.66 -7.25
CA ASP A 172 -14.41 12.61 -8.33
C ASP A 172 -13.37 12.07 -9.31
N GLU A 173 -13.78 11.79 -10.55
CA GLU A 173 -12.89 11.31 -11.61
C GLU A 173 -11.86 12.37 -12.07
N SER A 174 -12.09 13.65 -11.75
CA SER A 174 -11.20 14.74 -12.13
C SER A 174 -9.80 14.60 -11.51
N VAL A 175 -9.66 13.87 -10.39
CA VAL A 175 -8.38 13.58 -9.73
C VAL A 175 -7.38 12.85 -10.62
N PHE A 176 -7.86 12.18 -11.68
CA PHE A 176 -7.02 11.51 -12.67
C PHE A 176 -6.69 12.37 -13.90
N THR A 177 -7.07 13.65 -13.91
CA THR A 177 -6.79 14.57 -15.01
C THR A 177 -5.54 15.39 -14.70
N PRO A 178 -4.42 15.23 -15.43
CA PRO A 178 -3.22 16.01 -15.17
C PRO A 178 -3.44 17.50 -15.50
N PRO A 179 -2.83 18.42 -14.74
CA PRO A 179 -2.98 19.84 -14.99
C PRO A 179 -2.30 20.26 -16.30
N LYS A 180 -2.75 21.36 -16.90
CA LYS A 180 -2.24 21.87 -18.20
C LYS A 180 -0.72 22.07 -18.24
N ILE A 181 -0.08 22.32 -17.09
CA ILE A 181 1.38 22.44 -16.99
C ILE A 181 2.10 21.17 -17.44
N CYS A 182 1.48 20.00 -17.29
CA CYS A 182 2.03 18.71 -17.72
C CYS A 182 1.96 18.49 -19.23
N SER A 183 1.21 19.31 -19.97
CA SER A 183 1.12 19.26 -21.43
C SER A 183 2.06 20.24 -22.14
N LYS A 184 2.82 21.07 -21.40
CA LYS A 184 3.75 22.06 -22.00
C LYS A 184 5.04 21.38 -22.48
N LYS A 185 5.71 21.95 -23.49
CA LYS A 185 7.01 21.45 -24.03
C LYS A 185 8.13 21.38 -22.97
N GLU A 186 7.99 22.08 -21.85
CA GLU A 186 8.92 22.05 -20.71
C GLU A 186 8.76 20.81 -19.83
N SER A 187 7.69 20.03 -20.01
CA SER A 187 7.52 18.71 -19.40
C SER A 187 8.66 17.82 -19.84
N ARG A 188 9.59 17.55 -18.92
CA ARG A 188 10.73 16.68 -19.19
C ARG A 188 10.25 15.24 -19.14
N VAL A 189 10.54 14.48 -20.20
CA VAL A 189 10.50 13.02 -20.16
C VAL A 189 11.90 12.51 -19.86
N PRO A 190 12.22 12.09 -18.62
CA PRO A 190 13.48 11.43 -18.33
C PRO A 190 13.55 10.15 -19.17
N LYS A 191 14.64 9.99 -19.94
CA LYS A 191 14.89 8.80 -20.76
C LYS A 191 15.20 7.54 -19.91
N THR A 192 15.39 7.70 -18.61
CA THR A 192 15.69 6.61 -17.68
C THR A 192 14.44 6.20 -16.91
N PHE A 193 14.20 4.89 -16.88
CA PHE A 193 13.16 4.22 -16.10
C PHE A 193 13.35 4.58 -14.62
N GLN A 194 12.60 5.55 -14.12
CA GLN A 194 12.56 5.88 -12.70
C GLN A 194 11.39 5.11 -12.11
N THR A 195 11.69 4.24 -11.14
CA THR A 195 10.70 3.50 -10.37
C THR A 195 9.62 4.45 -9.83
N PRO A 196 8.36 3.99 -9.75
CA PRO A 196 7.26 4.81 -9.25
C PRO A 196 7.58 5.37 -7.86
N LEU A 197 7.09 6.57 -7.61
CA LEU A 197 7.44 7.52 -6.53
C LEU A 197 7.42 6.95 -5.10
N PHE A 198 6.86 5.76 -4.86
CA PHE A 198 6.94 5.02 -3.60
C PHE A 198 8.37 4.79 -3.08
N TYR A 199 9.39 4.89 -3.94
CA TYR A 199 10.80 4.80 -3.53
C TYR A 199 11.53 6.15 -3.46
N ARG A 200 10.86 7.26 -3.76
CA ARG A 200 11.48 8.60 -3.74
C ARG A 200 11.25 9.39 -2.45
N SER A 201 10.21 9.07 -1.68
CA SER A 201 10.01 9.62 -0.33
C SER A 201 11.17 9.28 0.62
N THR A 202 11.89 8.18 0.36
CA THR A 202 13.13 7.84 1.06
C THR A 202 14.38 8.49 0.47
N ALA A 203 14.41 8.76 -0.84
CA ALA A 203 15.57 9.34 -1.51
C ALA A 203 15.65 10.88 -1.43
N MET A 204 14.53 11.58 -1.20
CA MET A 204 14.51 13.07 -1.16
C MET A 204 14.78 13.69 0.22
N ARG A 205 14.96 12.88 1.29
CA ARG A 205 15.46 13.36 2.59
C ARG A 205 16.90 12.90 2.91
N GLY A 206 17.59 12.32 1.92
CA GLY A 206 18.99 11.93 1.98
C GLY A 206 19.95 12.94 1.33
N GLN A 207 19.71 14.24 1.50
CA GLN A 207 20.72 15.25 1.21
C GLN A 207 20.91 16.10 2.46
N PHE A 208 22.08 15.98 3.08
CA PHE A 208 22.89 17.03 3.71
C PHE A 208 23.99 16.34 4.56
N PRO A 209 25.24 16.86 4.61
CA PRO A 209 26.15 17.28 3.54
C PRO A 209 27.00 16.12 2.97
#